data_AF-A0A3C2B9I9-F1
#
_entry.id   AF-A0A3C2B9I9-F1
#
_cell.length_a   1.000
_cell.length_b   1.000
_cell.length_c   1.000
_cell.angle_alpha   90.00
_cell.angle_beta   90.00
_cell.angle_gamma   90.00
#
_symmetry.space_group_name_H-M   'P 1'
#
loop_
_entity.id
_entity.type
_entity.pdbx_description
1 polymer ?
#
loop_
_entity_poly.entity_id
_entity_poly.type
_entity_poly.pdbx_seq_one_letter_code
_entity_poly.pdbx_strand_id
1 'polypeptide(L)'
;HFARVVACDLDAAFLERCRETVAQFGRPERLHTSHVADGRTLQLPDDSTDLVFSYITLQHCHRDDALGLLREAVRVTRPGGHVALNFRTWVASDTVLWPAGKVVRATWRIPRVGPIIAQRRLPARLGWQANRLSPTQVMAEVGDPLPGVQVVPLPPR
;
A
#
# COMPACT_ATOMS: atom_id res chain seq x y z
N HIS A 1 22.67 4.87 -4.40
CA HIS A 1 22.46 4.62 -2.96
C HIS A 1 21.96 5.89 -2.29
N PHE A 2 20.97 5.81 -1.40
CA PHE A 2 20.40 6.97 -0.70
C PHE A 2 21.25 7.38 0.51
N ALA A 3 21.27 8.68 0.81
CA ALA A 3 21.97 9.24 1.98
C ALA A 3 21.21 9.00 3.29
N ARG A 4 19.87 9.08 3.24
CA ARG A 4 18.94 8.85 4.35
C ARG A 4 17.73 8.08 3.84
N VAL A 5 17.21 7.15 4.65
CA VAL A 5 15.99 6.38 4.38
C VAL A 5 15.09 6.46 5.60
N VAL A 6 13.81 6.80 5.41
CA VAL A 6 12.80 6.74 6.47
C VAL A 6 11.85 5.58 6.17
N ALA A 7 11.88 4.54 6.99
CA ALA A 7 10.90 3.45 6.93
C ALA A 7 9.63 3.85 7.69
N CYS A 8 8.49 3.78 7.00
CA CYS A 8 7.19 4.14 7.57
C CYS A 8 6.30 2.89 7.61
N ASP A 9 5.75 2.55 8.77
CA ASP A 9 4.83 1.42 8.93
C ASP A 9 3.81 1.71 10.04
N LEU A 10 2.62 1.11 9.96
CA LEU A 10 1.58 1.18 10.99
C LEU A 10 1.90 0.29 12.20
N ASP A 11 2.71 -0.74 12.00
CA ASP A 11 3.09 -1.70 13.04
C ASP A 11 4.52 -1.42 13.52
N ALA A 12 4.62 -0.97 14.77
CA ALA A 12 5.90 -0.70 15.40
C ALA A 12 6.82 -1.94 15.46
N ALA A 13 6.26 -3.15 15.53
CA ALA A 13 7.06 -4.38 15.52
C ALA A 13 7.71 -4.66 14.16
N PHE A 14 7.11 -4.20 13.04
CA PHE A 14 7.78 -4.24 11.74
C PHE A 14 8.93 -3.24 11.66
N LEU A 15 8.78 -2.05 12.23
CA LEU A 15 9.86 -1.07 12.28
C LEU A 15 11.05 -1.57 13.08
N GLU A 16 10.82 -2.27 14.20
CA GLU A 16 11.91 -2.85 14.99
C GLU A 16 12.66 -3.94 14.19
N ARG A 17 11.93 -4.87 13.57
CA ARG A 17 12.54 -5.89 12.69
C ARG A 17 13.30 -5.27 11.52
N CYS A 18 12.81 -4.15 10.98
CA CYS A 18 13.52 -3.39 9.95
C CYS A 18 14.85 -2.87 10.48
N ARG A 19 14.88 -2.30 11.70
CA ARG A 19 16.12 -1.86 12.35
C ARG A 19 17.10 -3.00 12.57
N GLU A 20 16.64 -4.14 13.08
CA GLU A 20 17.47 -5.34 13.29
C GLU A 20 18.10 -5.81 11.97
N THR A 21 17.30 -5.90 10.90
CA THR A 21 17.77 -6.34 9.58
C THR A 21 18.80 -5.38 9.00
N VAL A 22 18.55 -4.07 9.09
CA VAL A 22 19.49 -3.06 8.57
C VAL A 22 20.76 -2.97 9.42
N ALA A 23 20.69 -3.23 10.72
CA ALA A 23 21.88 -3.33 11.57
C ALA A 23 22.78 -4.51 11.15
N GLN A 24 22.18 -5.63 10.71
CA GLN A 24 22.92 -6.82 10.28
C GLN A 24 23.48 -6.72 8.86
N PHE A 25 22.71 -6.16 7.92
CA PHE A 25 23.02 -6.25 6.48
C PHE A 25 23.19 -4.91 5.78
N GLY A 26 22.95 -3.80 6.48
CA GLY A 26 22.84 -2.47 5.88
C GLY A 26 23.71 -1.41 6.56
N ARG A 27 23.17 -0.19 6.55
CA ARG A 27 23.80 1.01 7.09
C ARG A 27 22.86 1.65 8.11
N PRO A 28 22.89 1.23 9.38
CA PRO A 28 21.93 1.68 10.39
C PRO A 28 21.97 3.18 10.62
N GLU A 29 23.11 3.83 10.38
CA GLU A 29 23.29 5.28 10.49
C GLU A 29 22.46 6.08 9.47
N ARG A 30 21.97 5.41 8.41
CA ARG A 30 21.13 6.03 7.37
C ARG A 30 19.65 5.73 7.53
N LEU A 31 19.27 4.83 8.45
CA LEU A 31 17.90 4.42 8.68
C LEU A 31 17.25 5.22 9.81
N HIS A 32 16.13 5.86 9.48
CA HIS A 32 15.16 6.33 10.45
C HIS A 32 13.86 5.57 10.29
N THR A 33 13.06 5.55 11.36
CA THR A 33 11.73 4.95 11.37
C THR A 33 10.70 6.00 11.73
N SER A 34 9.53 5.92 11.12
CA SER A 34 8.38 6.77 11.40
C SER A 34 7.16 5.86 11.58
N HIS A 35 6.51 5.94 12.74
CA HIS A 35 5.34 5.12 13.02
C HIS A 35 4.07 5.81 12.51
N VAL A 36 3.36 5.17 11.58
CA VAL A 36 2.12 5.67 10.95
C VAL A 36 0.93 5.25 11.81
N ALA A 37 0.75 5.93 12.94
CA ALA A 37 -0.18 5.50 14.00
C ALA A 37 -1.64 5.32 13.57
N ASP A 38 -2.11 6.09 12.58
CA ASP A 38 -3.49 6.05 12.06
C ASP A 38 -3.62 5.33 10.71
N GLY A 39 -2.50 4.82 10.16
CA GLY A 39 -2.43 4.23 8.83
C GLY A 39 -2.70 5.20 7.68
N ARG A 40 -2.74 6.51 7.94
CA ARG A 40 -3.21 7.54 6.98
C ARG A 40 -2.28 8.72 6.85
N THR A 41 -1.53 9.07 7.90
CA THR A 41 -0.75 10.30 7.97
C THR A 41 0.74 9.98 8.11
N LEU A 42 1.56 10.43 7.15
CA LEU A 42 3.01 10.30 7.24
C LEU A 42 3.55 11.41 8.16
N GLN A 43 4.19 11.03 9.26
CA GLN A 43 4.82 11.97 10.20
C GLN A 43 6.15 12.51 9.64
N LEU A 44 6.06 13.15 8.48
CA LEU A 44 7.15 13.73 7.73
C LEU A 44 6.74 15.15 7.28
N PRO A 45 7.68 16.11 7.26
CA PRO A 45 7.41 17.44 6.73
C PRO A 45 7.09 17.40 5.23
N ASP A 46 6.40 18.42 4.77
CA ASP A 46 6.19 18.70 3.35
C ASP A 46 7.54 18.84 2.64
N ASP A 47 7.60 18.44 1.38
CA ASP A 47 8.79 18.60 0.51
C ASP A 47 10.11 18.08 1.11
N SER A 48 10.06 17.06 1.96
CA SER A 48 11.21 16.58 2.74
C SER A 48 11.92 15.36 2.15
N THR A 49 11.40 14.80 1.05
CA THR A 49 11.93 13.58 0.43
C THR A 49 12.14 13.73 -1.08
N ASP A 50 13.20 13.12 -1.60
CA ASP A 50 13.48 13.03 -3.04
C ASP A 50 12.72 11.90 -3.74
N LEU A 51 12.35 10.86 -2.98
CA LEU A 51 11.67 9.67 -3.45
C LEU A 51 10.77 9.10 -2.34
N VAL A 52 9.49 8.87 -2.68
CA VAL A 52 8.59 8.02 -1.89
C VAL A 52 8.34 6.72 -2.64
N PHE A 53 8.44 5.60 -1.93
CA PHE A 53 8.29 4.27 -2.51
C PHE A 53 7.36 3.40 -1.64
N SER A 54 6.43 2.68 -2.28
CA SER A 54 5.60 1.67 -1.62
C SER A 54 5.35 0.49 -2.56
N TYR A 55 5.49 -0.73 -2.04
CA TYR A 55 5.30 -1.95 -2.80
C TYR A 55 4.42 -2.94 -2.04
N ILE A 56 3.38 -3.46 -2.69
CA ILE A 56 2.44 -4.47 -2.13
C ILE A 56 1.67 -4.00 -0.88
N THR A 57 1.89 -2.79 -0.34
CA THR A 57 1.18 -2.29 0.85
C THR A 57 -0.22 -1.75 0.53
N LEU A 58 -0.30 -0.77 -0.39
CA LEU A 58 -1.53 0.01 -0.60
C LEU A 58 -2.73 -0.81 -1.07
N GLN A 59 -2.48 -1.96 -1.70
CA GLN A 59 -3.52 -2.88 -2.15
C GLN A 59 -4.25 -3.61 -1.00
N HIS A 60 -3.71 -3.57 0.21
CA HIS A 60 -4.33 -4.14 1.41
C HIS A 60 -5.10 -3.10 2.23
N CYS A 61 -4.89 -1.81 1.96
CA CYS A 61 -5.60 -0.72 2.62
C CYS A 61 -7.07 -0.65 2.17
N HIS A 62 -7.91 0.05 2.93
CA HIS A 62 -9.17 0.52 2.37
C HIS A 62 -8.89 1.47 1.20
N ARG A 63 -9.83 1.58 0.26
CA ARG A 63 -9.67 2.40 -0.94
C ARG A 63 -9.33 3.85 -0.59
N ASP A 64 -10.08 4.46 0.32
CA ASP A 64 -9.92 5.86 0.67
C ASP A 64 -8.63 6.11 1.47
N ASP A 65 -8.19 5.13 2.27
CA ASP A 65 -6.91 5.20 2.98
C ASP A 65 -5.75 5.15 1.99
N ALA A 66 -5.83 4.29 0.96
CA ALA A 66 -4.80 4.21 -0.08
C ALA A 66 -4.68 5.52 -0.89
N LEU A 67 -5.82 6.18 -1.18
CA LEU A 67 -5.83 7.49 -1.83
C LEU A 67 -5.33 8.60 -0.89
N GLY A 68 -5.65 8.54 0.41
CA GLY A 68 -5.07 9.40 1.43
C GLY A 68 -3.54 9.30 1.49
N LEU A 69 -3.02 8.07 1.56
CA LEU A 69 -1.59 7.80 1.57
C LEU A 69 -0.88 8.22 0.26
N LEU A 70 -1.57 8.17 -0.88
CA LEU A 70 -1.08 8.74 -2.13
C LEU A 70 -0.90 10.26 -2.01
N ARG A 71 -1.87 10.98 -1.44
CA ARG A 71 -1.74 12.43 -1.20
C ARG A 71 -0.61 12.75 -0.24
N GLU A 72 -0.46 11.96 0.83
CA GLU A 72 0.67 12.10 1.75
C GLU A 72 2.02 11.83 1.07
N ALA A 73 2.09 10.81 0.22
CA ALA A 73 3.29 10.52 -0.56
C ALA A 73 3.67 11.70 -1.47
N VAL A 74 2.68 12.35 -2.10
CA VAL A 74 2.91 13.57 -2.89
C VAL A 74 3.33 14.73 -1.99
N ARG A 75 2.63 14.98 -0.87
CA ARG A 75 2.91 16.09 0.07
C ARG A 75 4.35 16.08 0.59
N VAL A 76 4.86 14.91 0.98
CA VAL A 76 6.21 14.79 1.56
C VAL A 76 7.31 14.78 0.49
N THR A 77 6.94 14.66 -0.80
CA THR A 77 7.89 14.65 -1.92
C THR A 77 8.11 16.07 -2.41
N ARG A 78 9.37 16.52 -2.40
CA ARG A 78 9.69 17.87 -2.89
C ARG A 78 9.37 18.05 -4.38
N PRO A 79 9.24 19.29 -4.87
CA PRO A 79 9.18 19.55 -6.30
C PRO A 79 10.37 18.91 -7.05
N GLY A 80 10.07 18.19 -8.14
CA GLY A 80 11.06 17.40 -8.89
C GLY A 80 11.47 16.06 -8.28
N GLY A 81 10.88 15.66 -7.14
CA GLY A 81 11.05 14.33 -6.54
C GLY A 81 10.15 13.28 -7.19
N HIS A 82 10.31 12.00 -6.83
CA HIS A 82 9.60 10.88 -7.46
C HIS A 82 8.66 10.16 -6.49
N VAL A 83 7.54 9.65 -6.99
CA VAL A 83 6.57 8.87 -6.20
C VAL A 83 6.32 7.54 -6.88
N ALA A 84 6.89 6.45 -6.36
CA ALA A 84 6.80 5.12 -6.96
C ALA A 84 5.92 4.21 -6.08
N LEU A 85 4.63 4.13 -6.41
CA LEU A 85 3.65 3.38 -5.63
C LEU A 85 3.07 2.21 -6.43
N ASN A 86 3.03 1.03 -5.81
CA ASN A 86 2.41 -0.14 -6.38
C ASN A 86 0.92 -0.21 -6.04
N PHE A 87 0.08 -0.15 -7.08
CA PHE A 87 -1.35 -0.40 -6.99
C PHE A 87 -1.71 -1.68 -7.74
N ARG A 88 -2.72 -2.40 -7.24
CA ARG A 88 -3.33 -3.51 -7.97
C ARG A 88 -4.42 -2.97 -8.90
N THR A 89 -4.26 -3.21 -10.20
CA THR A 89 -5.25 -2.81 -11.22
C THR A 89 -6.25 -3.94 -11.49
N TRP A 90 -7.33 -3.62 -12.21
CA TRP A 90 -8.31 -4.59 -12.67
C TRP A 90 -7.76 -5.41 -13.84
N VAL A 91 -7.93 -6.73 -13.78
CA VAL A 91 -7.73 -7.63 -14.93
C VAL A 91 -9.05 -8.33 -15.30
N ALA A 92 -9.16 -8.86 -16.53
CA ALA A 92 -10.41 -9.45 -17.04
C ALA A 92 -11.02 -10.50 -16.09
N SER A 93 -10.21 -11.37 -15.50
CA SER A 93 -10.66 -12.39 -14.54
C SER A 93 -11.28 -11.81 -13.27
N ASP A 94 -10.93 -10.57 -12.90
CA ASP A 94 -11.47 -9.94 -11.69
C ASP A 94 -12.95 -9.60 -11.82
N THR A 95 -13.49 -9.48 -13.03
CA THR A 95 -14.94 -9.29 -13.27
C THR A 95 -15.77 -10.45 -12.72
N VAL A 96 -15.20 -11.66 -12.70
CA VAL A 96 -15.81 -12.87 -12.14
C VAL A 96 -15.35 -13.11 -10.70
N LEU A 97 -14.05 -12.97 -10.43
CA LEU A 97 -13.48 -13.27 -9.11
C LEU A 97 -13.95 -12.29 -8.04
N TRP A 98 -14.08 -11.00 -8.35
CA TRP A 98 -14.55 -9.99 -7.40
C TRP A 98 -15.96 -10.28 -6.85
N PRO A 99 -17.01 -10.45 -7.69
CA PRO A 99 -18.33 -10.79 -7.20
C PRO A 99 -18.37 -12.18 -6.55
N ALA A 100 -17.66 -13.18 -7.08
CA ALA A 100 -17.56 -14.50 -6.46
C ALA A 100 -17.03 -14.42 -5.03
N GLY A 101 -15.98 -13.63 -4.78
CA GLY A 101 -15.46 -13.43 -3.42
C GLY A 101 -16.44 -12.71 -2.49
N LYS A 102 -17.27 -11.79 -2.99
CA LYS A 102 -18.35 -11.20 -2.19
C LYS A 102 -19.35 -12.26 -1.73
N VAL A 103 -19.75 -13.15 -2.64
CA VAL A 103 -20.66 -14.27 -2.32
C VAL A 103 -20.03 -15.17 -1.26
N VAL A 104 -18.76 -15.56 -1.45
CA VAL A 104 -18.03 -16.38 -0.47
C VAL A 104 -17.97 -15.70 0.91
N ARG A 105 -17.67 -14.40 0.99
CA ARG A 105 -17.69 -13.66 2.27
C ARG A 105 -19.07 -13.60 2.90
N ALA A 106 -20.14 -13.53 2.11
CA ALA A 106 -21.50 -13.60 2.63
C ALA A 106 -21.78 -14.94 3.31
N THR A 107 -21.25 -16.06 2.76
CA THR A 107 -21.40 -17.39 3.39
C THR A 107 -20.75 -17.49 4.77
N TRP A 108 -19.69 -16.71 5.05
CA TRP A 108 -19.04 -16.68 6.37
C TRP A 108 -19.93 -16.09 7.47
N ARG A 109 -20.98 -15.35 7.11
CA ARG A 109 -21.95 -14.78 8.06
C ARG A 109 -23.03 -15.78 8.48
N ILE A 110 -23.07 -16.97 7.89
CA ILE A 110 -24.06 -18.01 8.21
C ILE A 110 -23.68 -18.68 9.55
N PRO A 111 -24.56 -18.68 10.57
CA PRO A 111 -24.27 -19.31 11.85
C PRO A 111 -23.95 -20.81 11.68
N ARG A 112 -22.99 -21.32 12.47
CA ARG A 112 -22.48 -22.72 12.48
C ARG A 112 -21.72 -23.18 11.22
N VAL A 113 -22.09 -22.71 10.04
CA VAL A 113 -21.47 -23.13 8.76
C VAL A 113 -20.35 -22.17 8.33
N GLY A 114 -20.47 -20.88 8.64
CA GLY A 114 -19.51 -19.84 8.28
C GLY A 114 -18.06 -20.13 8.74
N PRO A 115 -17.83 -20.47 10.03
CA PRO A 115 -16.49 -20.83 10.52
C PRO A 115 -15.88 -22.04 9.80
N ILE A 116 -16.69 -23.04 9.46
CA ILE A 116 -16.25 -24.25 8.74
C ILE A 116 -15.82 -23.91 7.31
N ILE A 117 -16.57 -23.03 6.63
CA ILE A 117 -16.24 -22.58 5.28
C ILE A 117 -14.98 -21.69 5.29
N ALA A 118 -14.84 -20.80 6.27
CA ALA A 118 -13.68 -19.91 6.39
C ALA A 118 -12.36 -20.66 6.61
N GLN A 119 -12.41 -21.83 7.26
CA GLN A 119 -11.25 -22.70 7.47
C GLN A 119 -10.83 -23.49 6.21
N ARG A 120 -11.66 -23.54 5.16
CA ARG A 120 -11.32 -24.23 3.91
C ARG A 120 -10.47 -23.35 3.00
N ARG A 121 -9.40 -23.93 2.46
CA ARG A 121 -8.38 -23.23 1.65
C ARG A 121 -8.93 -22.53 0.41
N LEU A 122 -9.85 -23.16 -0.34
CA LEU A 122 -10.41 -22.57 -1.57
C LEU A 122 -11.34 -21.38 -1.30
N PRO A 123 -12.35 -21.49 -0.41
CA PRO A 123 -13.15 -20.35 0.01
C PRO A 123 -12.32 -19.21 0.61
N ALA A 124 -11.33 -19.52 1.46
CA ALA A 124 -10.44 -18.51 2.03
C ALA A 124 -9.70 -17.71 0.94
N ARG A 125 -9.17 -18.39 -0.09
CA ARG A 125 -8.48 -17.73 -1.23
C ARG A 125 -9.42 -16.90 -2.11
N LEU A 126 -10.65 -17.36 -2.34
CA LEU A 126 -11.63 -16.62 -3.14
C LEU A 126 -12.21 -15.42 -2.39
N GLY A 127 -12.41 -15.56 -1.07
CA GLY A 127 -12.90 -14.51 -0.20
C GLY A 127 -11.85 -13.43 0.10
N TRP A 128 -10.56 -13.79 0.10
CA TRP A 128 -9.45 -12.85 0.24
C TRP A 128 -9.30 -12.01 -1.03
N GLN A 129 -9.45 -10.70 -0.90
CA GLN A 129 -9.29 -9.78 -2.02
C GLN A 129 -8.55 -8.52 -1.60
N ALA A 130 -7.52 -8.19 -2.36
CA ALA A 130 -6.91 -6.87 -2.34
C ALA A 130 -7.83 -5.85 -3.02
N ASN A 131 -7.73 -4.59 -2.57
CA ASN A 131 -8.36 -3.48 -3.26
C ASN A 131 -7.82 -3.39 -4.70
N ARG A 132 -8.60 -2.74 -5.57
CA ARG A 132 -8.22 -2.49 -6.95
C ARG A 132 -8.41 -1.02 -7.24
N LEU A 133 -7.32 -0.33 -7.50
CA LEU A 133 -7.31 1.07 -7.90
C LEU A 133 -6.94 1.13 -9.37
N SER A 134 -7.82 1.72 -10.17
CA SER A 134 -7.52 1.94 -11.59
C SER A 134 -6.51 3.08 -11.75
N PRO A 135 -5.67 3.06 -12.80
CA PRO A 135 -4.73 4.15 -13.06
C PRO A 135 -5.42 5.51 -13.15
N THR A 136 -6.60 5.59 -13.77
CA THR A 136 -7.37 6.84 -13.88
C THR A 136 -7.79 7.41 -12.54
N GLN A 137 -8.12 6.57 -11.55
CA GLN A 137 -8.47 7.02 -10.20
C GLN A 137 -7.25 7.57 -9.45
N VAL A 138 -6.10 6.90 -9.59
CA VAL A 138 -4.82 7.37 -9.01
C VAL A 138 -4.43 8.71 -9.64
N MET A 139 -4.54 8.83 -10.96
CA MET A 139 -4.23 10.08 -11.68
C MET A 139 -5.21 11.22 -11.34
N ALA A 140 -6.50 10.93 -11.26
CA ALA A 140 -7.51 11.93 -10.89
C ALA A 140 -7.30 12.46 -9.46
N GLU A 141 -6.78 11.61 -8.56
CA GLU A 141 -6.51 11.99 -7.17
C GLU A 141 -5.29 12.90 -7.01
N VAL A 142 -4.27 12.71 -7.85
CA VAL A 142 -3.05 13.54 -7.84
C VAL A 142 -3.25 14.87 -8.57
N GLY A 143 -4.22 14.93 -9.49
CA GLY A 143 -4.42 16.08 -10.38
C GLY A 143 -3.44 16.06 -11.57
N ASP A 144 -3.36 17.17 -12.31
CA ASP A 144 -2.29 17.38 -13.29
C ASP A 144 -0.95 17.22 -12.55
N PRO A 145 0.00 16.41 -13.05
CA PRO A 145 1.21 16.13 -12.31
C PRO A 145 1.91 17.43 -11.97
N LEU A 146 2.00 17.73 -10.66
CA LEU A 146 2.86 18.79 -10.15
C LEU A 146 4.19 18.68 -10.90
N PRO A 147 4.70 19.77 -11.51
CA PRO A 147 5.84 19.70 -12.40
C PRO A 147 7.00 18.98 -11.71
N GLY A 148 7.25 17.72 -12.12
CA GLY A 148 8.35 16.90 -11.64
C GLY A 148 8.02 15.66 -10.81
N VAL A 149 6.77 15.42 -10.39
CA VAL A 149 6.42 14.17 -9.67
C VAL A 149 5.99 13.07 -10.65
N GLN A 150 6.84 12.08 -10.86
CA GLN A 150 6.52 10.91 -11.69
C GLN A 150 5.91 9.78 -10.86
N VAL A 151 4.67 9.40 -11.18
CA VAL A 151 4.03 8.17 -10.70
C VAL A 151 4.32 7.04 -11.67
N VAL A 152 5.19 6.12 -11.28
CA VAL A 152 5.56 4.98 -12.14
C VAL A 152 4.69 3.77 -11.80
N PRO A 153 3.78 3.34 -12.69
CA PRO A 153 3.08 2.08 -12.52
C PRO A 153 4.08 0.93 -12.67
N LEU A 154 4.11 0.00 -11.71
CA LEU A 154 4.90 -1.22 -11.87
C LEU A 154 4.35 -2.05 -13.04
N PRO A 155 5.23 -2.65 -13.86
CA PRO A 155 4.81 -3.42 -15.02
C PRO A 155 3.87 -4.56 -14.61
N PRO A 156 2.83 -4.85 -15.42
CA PRO A 156 2.02 -6.04 -15.20
C PRO A 156 2.92 -7.28 -15.33
N ARG A 157 2.81 -8.20 -14.37
CA ARG A 157 3.41 -9.53 -14.46
C ARG A 157 2.54 -10.45 -15.30
#